data_AF-A0A0G4KWC3-F1
#
_entry.id   AF-A0A0G4KWC3-F1
#
_cell.length_a   1.000
_cell.length_b   1.000
_cell.length_c   1.000
_cell.angle_alpha   90.00
_cell.angle_beta   90.00
_cell.angle_gamma   90.00
#
_symmetry.space_group_name_H-M   'P 1'
#
loop_
_entity.id
_entity.type
_entity.pdbx_description
1 polymer ?
#
loop_
_entity_poly.entity_id
_entity_poly.type
_entity_poly.pdbx_seq_one_letter_code
_entity_poly.pdbx_strand_id
1 'polypeptide(L)'
;MHSLDSSVRGVNTQKQIIGELIFPKIAAQQPELAGKITGMLLEMENSELITLIEDDNAMKLKVDEALGVYEEYVKNQGTEEDDSKKEETKA
;
A
#
# COMPACT_ATOMS: atom_id res chain seq x y z
N MET A 1 -31.18 -15.57 15.51
CA MET A 1 -30.42 -14.34 15.17
C MET A 1 -28.95 -14.59 15.50
N HIS A 2 -28.03 -14.60 14.53
CA HIS A 2 -26.59 -14.23 14.66
C HIS A 2 -25.83 -14.35 13.30
N SER A 3 -26.46 -14.01 12.16
CA SER A 3 -25.84 -14.07 10.82
C SER A 3 -25.19 -12.75 10.38
N LEU A 4 -24.45 -12.05 11.24
CA LEU A 4 -23.87 -10.74 10.89
C LEU A 4 -22.33 -10.66 10.89
N ASP A 5 -21.57 -11.73 11.19
CA ASP A 5 -20.09 -11.64 11.24
C ASP A 5 -19.34 -12.08 9.97
N SER A 6 -19.99 -12.73 8.99
CA SER A 6 -19.27 -13.21 7.79
C SER A 6 -18.89 -12.10 6.80
N SER A 7 -19.40 -10.88 6.97
CA SER A 7 -19.15 -9.77 6.02
C SER A 7 -17.90 -8.95 6.35
N VAL A 8 -17.35 -9.02 7.56
CA VAL A 8 -16.24 -8.16 8.01
C VAL A 8 -14.85 -8.75 7.70
N ARG A 9 -14.77 -10.05 7.43
CA ARG A 9 -13.49 -10.73 7.16
C ARG A 9 -12.99 -10.63 5.71
N GLY A 10 -13.85 -10.32 4.74
CA GLY A 10 -13.46 -10.24 3.33
C GLY A 10 -12.66 -8.99 2.95
N VAL A 11 -12.92 -7.86 3.61
CA VAL A 11 -12.39 -6.55 3.21
C VAL A 11 -10.90 -6.42 3.52
N ASN A 12 -10.45 -6.98 4.64
CA ASN A 12 -9.04 -6.96 5.04
C ASN A 12 -8.18 -7.87 4.14
N THR A 13 -8.69 -9.04 3.77
CA THR A 13 -7.97 -9.97 2.89
C THR A 13 -7.75 -9.38 1.49
N GLN A 14 -8.73 -8.65 0.96
CA GLN A 14 -8.58 -8.04 -0.36
C GLN A 14 -7.46 -6.98 -0.37
N LYS A 15 -7.42 -6.11 0.64
CA LYS A 15 -6.34 -5.11 0.77
C LYS A 15 -4.98 -5.76 0.93
N GLN A 16 -4.87 -6.86 1.68
CA GLN A 16 -3.61 -7.62 1.80
C GLN A 16 -3.15 -8.17 0.44
N ILE A 17 -4.05 -8.82 -0.31
CA ILE A 17 -3.73 -9.38 -1.64
C ILE A 17 -3.28 -8.26 -2.59
N ILE A 18 -4.02 -7.15 -2.62
CA ILE A 18 -3.69 -5.99 -3.45
C ILE A 18 -2.32 -5.43 -3.06
N GLY A 19 -2.02 -5.36 -1.76
CA GLY A 19 -0.73 -4.90 -1.24
C GLY A 19 0.42 -5.75 -1.73
N GLU A 20 0.30 -7.08 -1.66
CA GLU A 20 1.32 -7.99 -2.19
C GLU A 20 1.53 -7.88 -3.70
N LEU A 21 0.48 -7.52 -4.46
CA LEU A 21 0.58 -7.30 -5.91
C LEU A 21 1.22 -5.95 -6.26
N ILE A 22 0.88 -4.90 -5.53
CA ILE A 22 1.36 -3.54 -5.75
C ILE A 22 2.79 -3.33 -5.26
N PHE A 23 3.14 -3.92 -4.11
CA PHE A 23 4.43 -3.75 -3.47
C PHE A 23 5.63 -3.97 -4.42
N PRO A 24 5.74 -5.06 -5.19
CA PRO A 24 6.88 -5.26 -6.08
C PRO A 24 6.94 -4.22 -7.21
N LYS A 25 5.80 -3.69 -7.67
CA LYS A 25 5.76 -2.61 -8.68
C LYS A 25 6.32 -1.31 -8.14
N ILE A 26 6.02 -0.98 -6.88
CA ILE A 26 6.56 0.20 -6.21
C ILE A 26 8.03 -0.02 -5.87
N ALA A 27 8.37 -1.19 -5.32
CA ALA A 27 9.73 -1.53 -4.93
C ALA A 27 10.71 -1.55 -6.10
N ALA A 28 10.24 -1.82 -7.32
CA ALA A 28 11.05 -1.69 -8.53
C ALA A 28 11.47 -0.23 -8.83
N GLN A 29 10.68 0.76 -8.38
CA GLN A 29 10.95 2.19 -8.57
C GLN A 29 11.58 2.83 -7.32
N GLN A 30 11.07 2.48 -6.14
CA GLN A 30 11.42 3.06 -4.84
C GLN A 30 11.45 1.95 -3.77
N PRO A 31 12.51 1.13 -3.71
CA PRO A 31 12.61 0.02 -2.77
C PRO A 31 12.71 0.47 -1.31
N GLU A 32 13.29 1.65 -1.05
CA GLU A 32 13.47 2.17 0.32
C GLU A 32 12.15 2.66 0.93
N LEU A 33 11.26 3.22 0.11
CA LEU A 33 9.97 3.75 0.55
C LEU A 33 8.78 2.85 0.17
N ALA A 34 9.01 1.74 -0.52
CA ALA A 34 7.95 0.87 -1.02
C ALA A 34 6.97 0.44 0.06
N GLY A 35 7.44 0.06 1.24
CA GLY A 35 6.57 -0.35 2.35
C GLY A 35 5.64 0.78 2.79
N LYS A 36 6.19 1.98 3.00
CA LYS A 36 5.40 3.15 3.43
C LYS A 36 4.46 3.66 2.35
N ILE A 37 4.92 3.74 1.11
CA ILE A 37 4.09 4.16 -0.03
C ILE A 37 2.98 3.14 -0.28
N THR A 38 3.29 1.83 -0.24
CA THR A 38 2.27 0.78 -0.34
C THR A 38 1.25 0.91 0.79
N GLY A 39 1.69 1.11 2.04
CA GLY A 39 0.81 1.33 3.18
C GLY A 39 -0.14 2.50 2.97
N MET A 40 0.38 3.67 2.54
CA MET A 40 -0.44 4.85 2.24
C MET A 40 -1.43 4.60 1.10
N LEU A 41 -1.02 3.92 0.03
CA LEU A 41 -1.91 3.56 -1.07
C LEU A 41 -2.98 2.57 -0.64
N LEU A 42 -2.67 1.62 0.25
CA LEU A 42 -3.63 0.66 0.78
C LEU A 42 -4.76 1.31 1.60
N GLU A 43 -4.62 2.57 2.01
CA GLU A 43 -5.71 3.33 2.62
C GLU A 43 -6.82 3.71 1.61
N MET A 44 -6.51 3.68 0.31
CA MET A 44 -7.45 3.98 -0.78
C MET A 44 -8.53 2.88 -0.96
N GLU A 45 -9.47 3.12 -1.86
CA GLU A 45 -10.50 2.13 -2.22
C GLU A 45 -9.92 0.99 -3.05
N ASN A 46 -10.43 -0.23 -2.84
CA ASN A 46 -9.97 -1.43 -3.53
C ASN A 46 -10.08 -1.30 -5.05
N SER A 47 -11.12 -0.64 -5.56
CA SER A 47 -11.32 -0.42 -7.00
C SER A 47 -10.23 0.47 -7.61
N GLU A 48 -9.79 1.48 -6.86
CA GLU A 48 -8.74 2.39 -7.31
C GLU A 48 -7.40 1.66 -7.35
N LEU A 49 -7.10 0.87 -6.30
CA LEU A 49 -5.88 0.07 -6.26
C LEU A 49 -5.82 -0.98 -7.39
N ILE A 50 -6.95 -1.61 -7.73
CA ILE A 50 -7.03 -2.52 -8.88
C ILE A 50 -6.68 -1.77 -10.18
N THR A 51 -7.21 -0.56 -10.35
CA THR A 51 -6.90 0.28 -11.51
C THR A 51 -5.41 0.60 -11.58
N LEU A 52 -4.76 0.87 -10.44
CA LEU A 52 -3.32 1.11 -10.38
C LEU A 52 -2.50 -0.15 -10.72
N ILE A 53 -2.99 -1.35 -10.39
CA ILE A 53 -2.32 -2.60 -10.78
C ILE A 53 -2.37 -2.79 -12.30
N GLU A 54 -3.51 -2.48 -12.91
CA GLU A 54 -3.76 -2.61 -14.36
C GLU A 54 -3.07 -1.51 -15.19
N ASP A 55 -2.86 -0.32 -14.62
CA ASP A 55 -2.26 0.83 -15.32
C ASP A 55 -0.98 1.32 -14.63
N ASP A 56 0.17 0.95 -15.21
CA ASP A 56 1.49 1.34 -14.69
C ASP A 56 1.75 2.86 -14.72
N ASN A 57 1.09 3.63 -15.60
CA ASN A 57 1.22 5.10 -15.60
C ASN A 57 0.46 5.70 -14.41
N ALA A 58 -0.77 5.26 -14.18
CA ALA A 58 -1.57 5.67 -13.02
C ALA A 58 -0.85 5.30 -11.72
N MET A 59 -0.28 4.09 -11.65
CA MET A 59 0.54 3.63 -10.54
C MET A 59 1.70 4.59 -10.25
N LYS A 60 2.47 4.94 -11.28
CA LYS A 60 3.62 5.84 -11.15
C LYS A 60 3.20 7.24 -10.68
N LEU A 61 2.13 7.79 -11.24
CA LEU A 61 1.58 9.08 -10.81
C LEU A 61 1.19 9.05 -9.33
N LYS A 62 0.53 7.98 -8.89
CA LYS A 62 0.12 7.82 -7.49
C LYS A 62 1.29 7.63 -6.53
N VAL A 63 2.31 6.89 -6.95
CA VAL A 63 3.57 6.77 -6.19
C VAL A 63 4.24 8.14 -6.04
N ASP A 64 4.29 8.95 -7.11
CA ASP A 64 4.89 10.29 -7.08
C ASP A 64 4.12 11.24 -6.14
N GLU A 65 2.78 11.24 -6.23
CA GLU A 65 1.92 12.01 -5.33
C GLU A 65 2.11 11.58 -3.86
N ALA A 66 2.09 10.26 -3.59
CA ALA A 66 2.28 9.73 -2.24
C ALA A 66 3.68 10.04 -1.70
N LEU A 67 4.70 10.06 -2.55
CA LEU A 67 6.07 10.40 -2.18
C LEU A 67 6.19 11.87 -1.79
N GLY A 68 5.56 12.78 -2.54
CA GLY A 68 5.51 14.21 -2.17
C GLY A 68 4.80 14.43 -0.83
N VAL A 69 3.67 13.77 -0.60
CA VAL A 69 2.95 13.83 0.69
C VAL A 69 3.81 13.26 1.82
N TYR A 70 4.51 12.16 1.57
CA TYR A 70 5.43 11.55 2.54
C TYR A 70 6.58 12.49 2.90
N GLU A 71 7.20 13.14 1.92
CA GLU A 71 8.27 14.12 2.17
C GLU A 71 7.80 15.30 3.00
N GLU A 72 6.61 15.85 2.70
CA GLU A 72 5.99 16.90 3.52
C GLU A 72 5.68 16.41 4.94
N TYR A 73 5.17 15.19 5.07
CA TYR A 73 4.90 14.57 6.36
C TYR A 73 6.17 14.41 7.19
N VAL A 74 7.26 13.86 6.61
CA VAL A 74 8.56 13.70 7.27
C VAL A 74 9.16 15.04 7.65
N LYS A 75 8.99 16.06 6.81
CA LYS A 75 9.50 17.41 7.06
C LYS A 75 8.75 18.12 8.19
N ASN A 76 7.45 17.87 8.33
CA ASN A 76 6.61 18.47 9.37
C ASN A 76 6.52 17.64 10.67
N GLN A 77 6.69 16.32 10.59
CA GLN A 77 6.61 15.38 11.71
C GLN A 77 7.90 14.56 11.73
N GLY A 78 8.76 14.83 12.72
CA GLY A 78 10.04 14.15 12.90
C GLY A 78 9.84 12.66 13.14
N THR A 79 9.95 11.89 12.05
CA THR A 79 10.32 10.46 11.97
C THR A 79 9.74 9.55 13.06
N GLU A 80 8.55 8.99 12.79
CA GLU A 80 8.25 7.63 13.23
C GLU A 80 8.71 6.68 12.11
N GLU A 81 9.94 6.20 12.26
CA GLU A 81 10.47 5.02 11.56
C GLU A 81 9.71 3.80 12.08
N ASP A 82 8.49 3.59 11.60
CA ASP A 82 7.85 2.27 11.69
C ASP A 82 8.51 1.37 10.65
N ASP A 83 9.56 0.68 11.11
CA ASP A 83 10.12 -0.53 10.53
C ASP A 83 9.02 -1.61 10.55
N SER A 84 8.07 -1.52 9.62
CA SER A 84 7.16 -2.62 9.34
C SER A 84 7.94 -3.72 8.59
N LYS A 85 8.76 -4.42 9.38
CA LYS A 85 9.07 -5.83 9.35
C LYS A 85 9.02 -6.49 7.97
N LYS A 86 10.22 -6.70 7.40
CA LYS A 86 10.49 -7.86 6.55
C LYS A 86 10.01 -9.13 7.26
N GLU A 87 9.02 -9.80 6.71
CA GLU A 87 8.72 -11.20 6.95
C GLU A 87 7.97 -11.71 5.70
N GLU A 88 8.33 -12.77 4.98
CA GLU A 88 9.47 -13.65 4.94
C GLU A 88 9.29 -14.48 3.63
N THR A 89 10.39 -14.72 2.91
CA THR A 89 10.76 -16.02 2.31
C THR A 89 9.80 -16.77 1.34
N LYS A 90 10.27 -16.85 0.09
CA LYS A 90 10.74 -18.09 -0.57
C LYS A 90 9.89 -19.37 -0.37
N ALA A 91 9.17 -19.76 -1.43
CA ALA A 91 8.96 -21.15 -1.80
C ALA A 91 8.99 -21.27 -3.34
#